data_AF-A0A1V0UT13-F1
#
_entry.id   AF-A0A1V0UT13-F1
#
_cell.length_a   1.000
_cell.length_b   1.000
_cell.length_c   1.000
_cell.angle_alpha   90.00
_cell.angle_beta   90.00
_cell.angle_gamma   90.00
#
_symmetry.space_group_name_H-M   'P 1'
#
loop_
_entity.id
_entity.type
_entity.pdbx_description
1 polymer ?
#
loop_
_entity_poly.entity_id
_entity_poly.type
_entity_poly.pdbx_seq_one_letter_code
_entity_poly.pdbx_strand_id
1 'polypeptide(L)'
;MNLEVKTGEILGFIGPNGAGKTTTIKILVGLLRSDHGKTFINTYSMEDGKSYKNSFGYVADNPFLYESLTGYEYITFLSQLWEVSYPEEIVSDLLERFQIKEVYDKRITDYSFGMKKN
;
A
#
# COMPACT_ATOMS: atom_id res chain seq x y z
N MET A 1 -21.04 8.20 9.67
CA MET A 1 -20.95 8.05 8.20
C MET A 1 -21.26 6.60 7.88
N ASN A 2 -22.11 6.34 6.88
CA ASN A 2 -22.34 5.00 6.34
C ASN A 2 -21.89 5.01 4.88
N LEU A 3 -21.05 4.06 4.50
CA LEU A 3 -20.50 3.92 3.16
C LEU A 3 -20.37 2.44 2.86
N GLU A 4 -20.79 2.04 1.67
CA GLU A 4 -20.65 0.70 1.14
C GLU A 4 -20.05 0.83 -0.26
N VAL A 5 -19.02 0.03 -0.55
CA VAL A 5 -18.35 -0.02 -1.85
C VAL A 5 -18.38 -1.47 -2.30
N LYS A 6 -18.92 -1.72 -3.49
CA LYS A 6 -19.09 -3.06 -4.03
C LYS A 6 -17.86 -3.49 -4.83
N THR A 7 -17.70 -4.79 -5.01
CA THR A 7 -16.64 -5.37 -5.83
C THR A 7 -16.66 -4.77 -7.24
N GLY A 8 -15.52 -4.26 -7.69
CA GLY A 8 -15.35 -3.63 -9.00
C GLY A 8 -15.65 -2.13 -9.04
N GLU A 9 -16.12 -1.53 -7.94
CA GLU A 9 -16.35 -0.09 -7.87
C GLU A 9 -15.06 0.68 -7.54
N ILE A 10 -14.93 1.86 -8.14
CA ILE A 10 -13.86 2.82 -7.84
C ILE A 10 -14.48 3.98 -7.07
N LEU A 11 -14.03 4.18 -5.83
CA LEU A 11 -14.48 5.28 -4.98
C LEU A 11 -13.41 6.38 -4.88
N GLY A 12 -13.80 7.62 -5.18
CA GLY A 12 -12.98 8.81 -4.93
C GLY A 12 -13.56 9.66 -3.80
N PHE A 13 -12.75 10.01 -2.80
CA PHE A 13 -13.12 10.98 -1.77
C PHE A 13 -12.84 12.40 -2.26
N ILE A 14 -13.89 13.22 -2.42
CA ILE A 14 -13.79 14.60 -2.91
C ILE A 14 -14.39 15.56 -1.89
N GLY A 15 -13.71 16.67 -1.61
CA GLY A 15 -14.17 17.69 -0.66
C GLY A 15 -13.04 18.61 -0.19
N PRO A 16 -13.34 19.66 0.59
CA PRO A 16 -12.33 20.61 1.07
C PRO A 16 -11.30 19.95 2.02
N ASN A 17 -10.17 20.63 2.23
CA ASN A 17 -9.20 20.23 3.26
C ASN A 17 -9.89 20.22 4.63
N GLY A 18 -9.63 19.19 5.43
CA GLY A 18 -10.29 19.02 6.73
C GLY A 18 -11.65 18.30 6.69
N ALA A 19 -12.21 17.98 5.52
CA ALA A 19 -13.47 17.23 5.40
C ALA A 19 -13.42 15.77 5.90
N GLY A 20 -12.29 15.31 6.46
CA GLY A 20 -12.14 13.96 7.01
C GLY A 20 -11.68 12.89 6.01
N LYS A 21 -11.47 13.21 4.73
CA LYS A 21 -11.07 12.24 3.67
C LYS A 21 -9.91 11.34 4.07
N THR A 22 -8.78 11.94 4.44
CA THR A 22 -7.58 11.20 4.87
C THR A 22 -7.82 10.44 6.16
N THR A 23 -8.61 11.00 7.08
CA THR A 23 -8.99 10.32 8.32
C THR A 23 -9.81 9.06 8.03
N THR A 24 -10.78 9.14 7.13
CA THR A 24 -11.58 7.99 6.69
C THR A 24 -10.72 6.91 6.05
N ILE A 25 -9.81 7.28 5.14
CA ILE A 25 -8.87 6.31 4.53
C ILE A 25 -7.99 5.67 5.61
N LYS A 26 -7.42 6.46 6.52
CA LYS A 26 -6.59 5.94 7.62
C LYS A 26 -7.35 5.00 8.56
N ILE A 27 -8.63 5.28 8.81
CA ILE A 27 -9.51 4.35 9.52
C ILE A 27 -9.67 3.07 8.68
N LEU A 28 -10.07 3.17 7.41
CA LEU A 28 -10.23 2.00 6.53
C LEU A 28 -8.99 1.10 6.48
N VAL A 29 -7.78 1.66 6.43
CA VAL A 29 -6.55 0.84 6.37
C VAL A 29 -6.02 0.42 7.75
N GLY A 30 -6.75 0.73 8.83
CA GLY A 30 -6.39 0.34 10.20
C GLY A 30 -5.25 1.15 10.82
N LEU A 31 -4.90 2.32 10.26
CA LEU A 31 -3.91 3.25 10.82
C LEU A 31 -4.49 4.19 11.87
N LEU A 32 -5.82 4.35 11.90
CA LEU A 32 -6.55 5.06 12.96
C LEU A 32 -7.73 4.19 13.42
N ARG A 33 -8.05 4.27 14.71
CA ARG A 33 -9.24 3.63 15.25
C ARG A 33 -10.43 4.57 15.12
N SER A 34 -11.60 4.06 14.73
CA SER A 34 -12.84 4.82 14.81
C SER A 34 -13.30 4.95 16.26
N ASP A 35 -13.87 6.10 16.62
CA ASP A 35 -14.45 6.29 17.95
C ASP A 35 -15.67 5.38 18.16
N HIS A 36 -16.47 5.19 17.09
CA HIS A 36 -17.67 4.36 17.07
C HIS A 36 -17.86 3.66 15.72
N GLY A 37 -18.73 2.65 15.70
CA GLY A 37 -19.08 1.90 14.50
C GLY A 37 -18.09 0.76 14.19
N LYS A 38 -18.26 0.15 13.01
CA LYS A 38 -17.42 -0.94 12.53
C LYS A 38 -16.99 -0.67 11.10
N THR A 39 -15.84 -1.21 10.74
CA THR A 39 -15.27 -1.09 9.39
C THR A 39 -14.88 -2.47 8.91
N PHE A 40 -15.23 -2.75 7.66
CA PHE A 40 -14.95 -4.01 7.00
C PHE A 40 -14.29 -3.73 5.66
N ILE A 41 -13.32 -4.57 5.31
CA ILE A 41 -12.75 -4.65 3.97
C ILE A 41 -12.87 -6.11 3.54
N ASN A 42 -13.49 -6.35 2.39
CA ASN A 42 -13.96 -7.67 1.99
C ASN A 42 -14.87 -8.25 3.10
N THR A 43 -14.54 -9.44 3.62
CA THR A 43 -15.27 -10.11 4.71
C THR A 43 -14.65 -9.91 6.09
N TYR A 44 -13.55 -9.16 6.18
CA TYR A 44 -12.78 -9.01 7.42
C TYR A 44 -13.02 -7.66 8.07
N SER A 45 -12.99 -7.65 9.40
CA SER A 45 -12.97 -6.48 10.27
C SER A 45 -11.57 -6.23 10.83
N MET A 46 -11.31 -5.06 11.41
CA MET A 46 -10.02 -4.79 12.06
C MET A 46 -9.66 -5.77 13.18
N GLU A 47 -10.66 -6.37 13.82
CA GLU A 47 -10.46 -7.35 14.90
C GLU A 47 -9.85 -8.67 14.38
N ASP A 48 -9.95 -8.94 13.07
CA ASP A 48 -9.38 -10.11 12.41
C ASP A 48 -7.86 -9.99 12.12
N GLY A 49 -7.23 -8.87 12.50
CA GLY A 49 -5.77 -8.72 12.54
C GLY A 49 -5.09 -8.95 11.18
N LYS A 50 -4.26 -10.00 11.08
CA LYS A 50 -3.47 -10.31 9.86
C LYS A 50 -4.38 -10.57 8.66
N SER A 51 -5.52 -11.23 8.84
CA SER A 51 -6.46 -11.51 7.74
C SER A 51 -7.03 -10.23 7.13
N TYR A 52 -7.34 -9.23 7.97
CA TYR A 52 -7.76 -7.91 7.52
C TYR A 52 -6.68 -7.21 6.69
N LYS A 53 -5.47 -7.13 7.25
CA LYS A 53 -4.33 -6.43 6.62
C LYS A 53 -3.88 -7.10 5.32
N ASN A 54 -3.95 -8.42 5.22
CA ASN A 54 -3.59 -9.16 4.02
C ASN A 54 -4.64 -9.08 2.91
N SER A 55 -5.82 -8.51 3.19
CA SER A 55 -6.93 -8.46 2.23
C SER A 55 -6.93 -7.21 1.34
N PHE A 56 -6.00 -6.28 1.55
CA PHE A 56 -5.86 -5.07 0.74
C PHE A 56 -4.41 -4.59 0.64
N GLY A 57 -4.11 -3.83 -0.41
CA GLY A 57 -2.88 -3.04 -0.52
C GLY A 57 -3.14 -1.57 -0.22
N TYR A 58 -2.21 -0.88 0.44
CA TYR A 58 -2.30 0.55 0.71
C TYR A 58 -1.03 1.26 0.25
N VAL A 59 -1.17 2.21 -0.67
CA VAL A 59 -0.11 3.10 -1.12
C VAL A 59 -0.31 4.46 -0.46
N ALA A 60 0.60 4.82 0.46
CA ALA A 60 0.59 6.12 1.11
C ALA A 60 1.15 7.20 0.18
N ASP A 61 0.70 8.45 0.35
CA ASP A 61 1.23 9.58 -0.43
C ASP A 61 2.73 9.83 -0.19
N ASN A 62 3.20 9.55 1.03
CA ASN A 62 4.62 9.52 1.37
C ASN A 62 4.96 8.14 1.94
N PRO A 63 5.46 7.20 1.12
CA PRO A 63 5.85 5.88 1.59
C PRO A 63 7.08 5.98 2.50
N PHE A 64 7.12 5.15 3.54
CA PHE A 64 8.33 4.97 4.35
C PHE A 64 9.20 3.91 3.66
N LEU A 65 10.33 4.32 3.10
CA LEU A 65 11.26 3.43 2.41
C LEU A 65 12.53 3.24 3.24
N TYR A 66 13.06 2.02 3.25
CA TYR A 66 14.37 1.74 3.84
C TYR A 66 15.48 2.17 2.87
N GLU A 67 15.84 3.45 2.90
CA GLU A 67 16.72 4.07 1.88
C GLU A 67 18.14 3.47 1.81
N SER A 68 18.55 2.75 2.85
CA SER A 68 19.82 2.01 2.90
C SER A 68 19.83 0.73 2.08
N LEU A 69 18.65 0.19 1.74
CA LEU A 69 18.49 -1.03 0.94
C LEU A 69 18.48 -0.71 -0.55
N THR A 70 18.84 -1.69 -1.37
CA THR A 70 18.54 -1.66 -2.80
C THR A 70 17.06 -1.93 -3.08
N GLY A 71 16.58 -1.62 -4.29
CA GLY A 71 15.24 -2.01 -4.71
C GLY A 71 15.01 -3.52 -4.59
N TYR A 72 16.01 -4.32 -4.99
CA TYR A 72 15.98 -5.77 -4.84
C TYR A 72 15.85 -6.24 -3.40
N GLU A 73 16.70 -5.72 -2.51
CA GLU A 73 16.68 -6.05 -1.08
C GLU A 73 15.34 -5.66 -0.44
N TYR A 74 14.81 -4.49 -0.80
CA TYR A 74 13.56 -3.99 -0.25
C TYR A 74 12.35 -4.84 -0.68
N ILE A 75 12.22 -5.16 -1.96
CA ILE A 75 11.13 -6.03 -2.45
C ILE A 75 11.25 -7.43 -1.85
N THR A 76 12.47 -7.98 -1.80
CA THR A 76 12.73 -9.29 -1.19
C THR A 76 12.34 -9.29 0.30
N PHE A 77 12.73 -8.25 1.04
CA PHE A 77 12.37 -8.08 2.44
C PHE A 77 10.85 -8.01 2.65
N LEU A 78 10.15 -7.19 1.86
CA LEU A 78 8.69 -7.07 1.95
C LEU A 78 8.00 -8.40 1.65
N SER A 79 8.42 -9.09 0.60
CA SER A 79 7.79 -10.35 0.22
C SER A 79 7.99 -11.45 1.26
N GLN A 80 9.15 -11.50 1.93
CA GLN A 80 9.35 -12.39 3.07
C GLN A 80 8.45 -12.01 4.25
N LEU A 81 8.35 -10.71 4.56
CA LEU A 81 7.51 -10.20 5.65
C LEU A 81 6.01 -10.52 5.44
N TRP A 82 5.55 -10.43 4.20
CA TRP A 82 4.16 -10.68 3.82
C TRP A 82 3.89 -12.12 3.36
N GLU A 83 4.89 -13.00 3.44
CA GLU A 83 4.81 -14.41 3.01
C GLU A 83 4.33 -14.55 1.54
N VAL A 84 4.72 -13.60 0.69
CA VAL A 84 4.37 -13.58 -0.72
C VAL A 84 5.48 -14.28 -1.51
N SER A 85 5.11 -15.37 -2.19
CA SER A 85 5.95 -15.95 -3.23
C SER A 85 5.60 -15.32 -4.57
N TYR A 86 6.62 -14.89 -5.32
CA TYR A 86 6.45 -14.25 -6.61
C TYR A 86 7.43 -14.89 -7.62
N PRO A 87 6.99 -15.22 -8.84
CA PRO A 87 7.88 -15.59 -9.93
C PRO A 87 8.80 -14.41 -10.29
N GLU A 88 10.06 -14.70 -10.61
CA GLU A 88 11.02 -13.70 -11.12
C GLU A 88 10.47 -12.96 -12.35
N GLU A 89 9.69 -13.65 -13.17
CA GLU A 89 9.00 -13.08 -14.34
C GLU A 89 8.05 -11.93 -13.97
N ILE A 90 7.30 -12.07 -12.87
CA ILE A 90 6.39 -11.01 -12.40
C ILE A 90 7.20 -9.79 -11.96
N VAL A 91 8.29 -9.99 -11.23
CA VAL A 91 9.14 -8.88 -10.81
C VAL A 91 9.76 -8.20 -12.03
N SER A 92 10.30 -8.94 -12.98
CA SER A 92 10.88 -8.35 -14.18
C SER A 92 9.86 -7.54 -14.98
N ASP A 93 8.63 -8.03 -15.16
CA ASP A 93 7.54 -7.28 -15.82
C ASP A 93 7.25 -5.95 -15.08
N LEU A 94 7.12 -6.00 -13.76
CA LEU A 94 6.86 -4.80 -12.97
C LEU A 94 8.03 -3.81 -13.04
N LEU A 95 9.28 -4.27 -12.94
CA LEU A 95 10.46 -3.40 -13.04
C LEU A 95 10.55 -2.69 -14.40
N GLU A 96 10.13 -3.34 -15.48
CA GLU A 96 10.04 -2.74 -16.81
C GLU A 96 8.90 -1.73 -16.89
N ARG A 97 7.69 -2.10 -16.45
CA ARG A 97 6.51 -1.23 -16.48
C ARG A 97 6.68 0.05 -15.66
N PHE A 98 7.38 -0.04 -14.53
CA PHE A 98 7.69 1.11 -13.67
C PHE A 98 9.00 1.81 -14.04
N GLN A 99 9.72 1.34 -15.06
CA GLN A 99 10.97 1.94 -15.56
C GLN A 99 12.06 2.06 -14.47
N ILE A 100 12.13 1.07 -13.58
CA ILE A 100 13.10 1.02 -12.47
C ILE A 100 14.15 -0.08 -12.64
N LYS A 101 14.09 -0.87 -13.72
CA LYS A 101 15.01 -1.97 -14.02
C LYS A 101 16.48 -1.59 -13.94
N GLU A 102 16.87 -0.41 -14.42
CA GLU A 102 18.27 0.04 -14.45
C GLU A 102 18.83 0.51 -13.10
N VAL A 103 17.95 0.79 -12.13
CA VAL A 103 18.34 1.25 -10.79
C VAL A 103 17.97 0.26 -9.70
N TYR A 104 17.34 -0.86 -10.04
CA TYR A 104 16.82 -1.84 -9.10
C TYR A 104 17.89 -2.38 -8.12
N ASP A 105 19.12 -2.52 -8.61
CA ASP A 105 20.27 -2.96 -7.81
C ASP A 105 21.00 -1.81 -7.11
N LYS A 106 20.56 -0.55 -7.31
CA LYS A 106 21.08 0.62 -6.60
C LYS A 106 20.31 0.85 -5.31
N ARG A 107 20.92 1.59 -4.39
CA ARG A 107 20.27 1.98 -3.14
C ARG A 107 19.09 2.89 -3.43
N ILE A 108 18.01 2.74 -2.66
CA ILE A 108 16.82 3.58 -2.75
C ILE A 108 17.16 5.05 -2.47
N THR A 109 18.21 5.34 -1.68
CA THR A 109 18.74 6.71 -1.52
C THR A 109 19.00 7.40 -2.86
N ASP A 110 19.48 6.67 -3.87
CA ASP A 110 19.87 7.20 -5.18
C ASP A 110 18.67 7.35 -6.14
N TYR A 111 17.47 6.94 -5.72
CA TYR A 111 16.27 7.04 -6.53
C TYR A 111 15.77 8.48 -6.56
N SER A 112 15.31 8.92 -7.73
CA SER A 112 14.58 10.18 -7.81
C SER A 112 13.28 10.10 -6.99
N PHE A 113 12.73 11.26 -6.60
CA PHE A 113 11.46 11.31 -5.88
C PHE A 113 10.32 10.59 -6.62
N GLY A 114 10.28 10.69 -7.95
CA GLY A 114 9.30 9.96 -8.77
C GLY A 114 9.49 8.44 -8.71
N MET A 115 10.74 7.98 -8.76
CA MET A 115 11.07 6.55 -8.65
C MET A 115 10.78 5.97 -7.26
N LYS A 116 10.87 6.79 -6.21
CA LYS A 116 10.45 6.39 -4.85
C LYS A 116 8.92 6.24 -4.72
N LYS A 117 8.15 6.87 -5.61
CA LYS A 117 6.68 6.83 -5.62
C LYS A 117 6.10 5.73 -6.53
N ASN A 118 6.86 5.27 -7.51
CA ASN A 118 6.49 4.19 -8.44
C ASN A 118 6.85 2.83 -7.85
#